data_AF-A0A1I2ERQ0-F1
#
_entry.id   AF-A0A1I2ERQ0-F1
#
_cell.length_a   1.000
_cell.length_b   1.000
_cell.length_c   1.000
_cell.angle_alpha   90.00
_cell.angle_beta   90.00
_cell.angle_gamma   90.00
#
_symmetry.space_group_name_H-M   'P 1'
#
loop_
_entity.id
_entity.type
_entity.pdbx_description
1 polymer ?
#
loop_
_entity_poly.entity_id
_entity_poly.type
_entity_poly.pdbx_seq_one_letter_code
_entity_poly.pdbx_strand_id
1 'polypeptide(L)'
;MAFEVIVMTDDEGMSKIQPECIEAWAEDMGVAVTGVSSNPRTRPELQGHPVLSGFAGPCWGGTTDDGEPILRYEDAASYAALSQ
;
A
#
# COMPACT_ATOMS: atom_id res chain seq x y z
N MET A 1 -0.08 -1.95 13.64
CA MET A 1 0.41 -1.91 12.25
C MET A 1 -0.58 -1.11 11.44
N ALA A 2 -0.10 -0.17 10.64
CA ALA A 2 -0.94 0.75 9.87
C ALA A 2 -0.77 0.53 8.35
N PHE A 3 -1.79 0.94 7.58
CA PHE A 3 -1.77 0.89 6.13
C PHE A 3 -1.91 2.29 5.54
N GLU A 4 -1.25 2.52 4.41
CA GLU A 4 -1.42 3.70 3.58
C GLU A 4 -1.70 3.25 2.14
N VAL A 5 -2.71 3.83 1.51
CA VAL A 5 -2.90 3.73 0.06
C VAL A 5 -2.76 5.12 -0.54
N ILE A 6 -1.85 5.24 -1.51
CA ILE A 6 -1.63 6.47 -2.27
C ILE A 6 -2.20 6.27 -3.67
N VAL A 7 -3.12 7.14 -4.05
CA VAL A 7 -3.76 7.14 -5.37
C VAL A 7 -3.64 8.50 -6.01
N MET A 8 -3.42 8.52 -7.33
CA MET A 8 -3.46 9.74 -8.12
C MET A 8 -4.89 9.91 -8.62
N THR A 9 -5.49 11.04 -8.30
CA THR A 9 -6.79 11.43 -8.83
C THR A 9 -6.61 12.56 -9.82
N ASP A 10 -7.42 12.58 -10.88
CA ASP A 10 -7.33 13.60 -11.93
C ASP A 10 -7.67 15.01 -11.39
N ASP A 11 -8.53 15.09 -10.37
CA ASP A 11 -9.07 16.34 -9.85
C ASP A 11 -8.30 16.90 -8.64
N GLU A 12 -7.72 16.05 -7.78
CA GLU A 12 -7.09 16.47 -6.52
C GLU A 12 -5.59 16.13 -6.45
N GLY A 13 -5.05 15.45 -7.46
CA GLY A 13 -3.68 14.95 -7.43
C GLY A 13 -3.53 13.74 -6.51
N MET A 14 -2.38 13.62 -5.85
CA MET A 14 -2.11 12.48 -4.96
C MET A 14 -2.91 12.58 -3.66
N SER A 15 -3.73 11.57 -3.43
CA SER A 15 -4.53 11.38 -2.21
C SER A 15 -3.98 10.23 -1.38
N LYS A 16 -3.96 10.43 -0.06
CA LYS A 16 -3.57 9.41 0.93
C LYS A 16 -4.81 8.91 1.66
N ILE A 17 -4.97 7.59 1.68
CA ILE A 17 -6.03 6.88 2.39
C ILE A 17 -5.37 6.00 3.46
N GLN A 18 -5.94 5.95 4.66
CA GLN A 18 -5.40 5.17 5.79
C GLN A 18 -6.43 4.11 6.23
N PRO A 19 -6.51 2.96 5.53
CA PRO A 19 -7.45 1.92 5.90
C PRO A 19 -6.99 1.17 7.16
N GLU A 20 -7.95 0.74 7.98
CA GLU A 20 -7.66 -0.13 9.14
C GLU A 20 -7.38 -1.59 8.70
N CYS A 21 -7.92 -2.01 7.55
CA CYS A 21 -7.72 -3.33 6.96
C CYS A 21 -7.55 -3.21 5.44
N ILE A 22 -6.41 -3.65 4.93
CA ILE A 22 -6.11 -3.55 3.50
C ILE A 22 -6.97 -4.47 2.64
N GLU A 23 -7.37 -5.64 3.15
CA GLU A 23 -8.23 -6.59 2.41
C GLU A 23 -9.66 -6.07 2.29
N ALA A 24 -10.21 -5.51 3.38
CA ALA A 24 -11.53 -4.88 3.36
C ALA A 24 -11.55 -3.67 2.42
N TRP A 25 -10.51 -2.83 2.48
CA TRP A 25 -10.37 -1.72 1.53
C TRP A 25 -10.30 -2.19 0.08
N ALA A 26 -9.56 -3.27 -0.20
CA ALA A 26 -9.45 -3.82 -1.54
C ALA A 26 -10.80 -4.35 -2.04
N GLU A 27 -11.57 -5.03 -1.19
CA GLU A 27 -12.94 -5.48 -1.50
C GLU A 27 -13.87 -4.29 -1.81
N ASP A 28 -13.90 -3.28 -0.94
CA ASP A 28 -14.75 -2.09 -1.11
C ASP A 28 -14.43 -1.31 -2.38
N MET A 29 -13.15 -1.27 -2.78
CA MET A 29 -12.69 -0.56 -3.97
C MET A 29 -12.70 -1.43 -5.25
N GLY A 30 -13.12 -2.70 -5.15
CA GLY A 30 -13.11 -3.64 -6.28
C GLY A 30 -11.70 -3.98 -6.79
N VAL A 31 -10.69 -3.86 -5.94
CA VAL A 31 -9.29 -4.17 -6.24
C VAL A 31 -9.00 -5.63 -5.90
N ALA A 32 -8.55 -6.40 -6.90
CA ALA A 32 -8.25 -7.81 -6.69
C ALA A 32 -6.95 -8.02 -5.89
N VAL A 33 -6.99 -8.92 -4.91
CA VAL A 33 -5.78 -9.51 -4.32
C VAL A 33 -5.23 -10.56 -5.28
N THR A 34 -4.01 -10.36 -5.75
CA THR A 34 -3.34 -11.19 -6.78
C THR A 34 -2.31 -12.15 -6.20
N GLY A 35 -1.96 -11.98 -4.93
CA GLY A 35 -1.00 -12.83 -4.25
C GLY A 35 -0.67 -12.32 -2.86
N VAL A 36 0.43 -12.84 -2.33
CA VAL A 36 0.97 -12.51 -1.01
C VAL A 36 2.45 -12.22 -1.14
N SER A 37 2.92 -11.14 -0.53
CA SER A 37 4.33 -10.79 -0.45
C SER A 37 5.06 -11.82 0.40
N SER A 38 5.90 -12.66 -0.23
CA SER A 38 6.56 -13.78 0.44
C SER A 38 8.07 -13.82 0.25
N ASN A 39 8.69 -12.72 -0.22
CA ASN A 39 10.12 -12.68 -0.45
C ASN A 39 10.86 -12.60 0.91
N PRO A 40 11.61 -13.63 1.33
CA PRO A 40 12.26 -13.64 2.64
C PRO A 40 13.40 -12.60 2.76
N ARG A 41 13.82 -11.98 1.65
CA ARG A 41 14.85 -10.92 1.62
C ARG A 41 14.29 -9.53 1.85
N THR A 42 12.96 -9.34 1.84
CA THR A 42 12.36 -8.04 2.18
C THR A 42 12.23 -7.92 3.71
N ARG A 43 11.91 -6.71 4.18
CA ARG A 43 11.62 -6.44 5.59
C ARG A 43 10.58 -7.45 6.12
N PRO A 44 10.78 -8.06 7.30
CA PRO A 44 9.83 -9.02 7.88
C PRO A 44 8.39 -8.50 7.94
N GLU A 45 8.23 -7.20 8.21
CA GLU A 45 6.94 -6.52 8.31
C GLU A 45 6.19 -6.46 6.98
N LEU A 46 6.87 -6.63 5.83
CA LEU A 46 6.24 -6.63 4.51
C LEU A 46 5.85 -8.05 4.06
N GLN A 47 6.26 -9.08 4.80
CA GLN A 47 6.02 -10.48 4.44
C GLN A 47 4.66 -10.93 4.96
N GLY A 48 3.97 -11.77 4.20
CA GLY A 48 2.63 -12.27 4.54
C GLY A 48 1.49 -11.31 4.20
N HIS A 49 1.78 -10.14 3.62
CA HIS A 49 0.76 -9.14 3.28
C HIS A 49 0.27 -9.25 1.83
N PRO A 50 -0.98 -8.86 1.53
CA PRO A 50 -1.58 -8.95 0.19
C PRO A 50 -0.80 -8.17 -0.88
N VAL A 51 -0.80 -8.71 -2.10
CA VAL A 51 -0.37 -7.99 -3.31
C VAL A 51 -1.62 -7.60 -4.10
N LEU A 52 -1.81 -6.31 -4.34
CA LEU A 52 -3.02 -5.78 -4.94
C LEU A 52 -2.84 -5.50 -6.44
N SER A 53 -3.83 -5.85 -7.25
CA SER A 53 -3.83 -5.59 -8.69
C SER A 53 -3.79 -4.09 -8.96
N GLY A 54 -2.82 -3.64 -9.76
CA GLY A 54 -2.69 -2.22 -10.13
C GLY A 54 -1.98 -1.33 -9.10
N PHE A 55 -1.51 -1.91 -7.98
CA PHE A 55 -0.76 -1.19 -6.95
C PHE A 55 0.65 -1.76 -6.79
N ALA A 56 1.62 -0.88 -6.62
CA ALA A 56 2.93 -1.20 -6.07
C ALA A 56 2.81 -1.37 -4.55
N GLY A 57 3.13 -2.55 -4.03
CA GLY A 57 3.11 -2.82 -2.60
C GLY A 57 3.08 -4.32 -2.28
N PRO A 58 3.22 -4.70 -1.00
CA PRO A 58 3.45 -3.82 0.16
C PRO A 58 4.85 -3.18 0.16
N CYS A 59 4.91 -1.86 0.32
CA CYS A 59 6.13 -1.06 0.43
C CYS A 59 6.32 -0.51 1.85
N TRP A 60 7.56 -0.18 2.23
CA TRP A 60 7.84 0.45 3.52
C TRP A 60 7.41 1.93 3.49
N GLY A 61 6.35 2.27 4.23
CA GLY A 61 5.81 3.62 4.34
C GLY A 61 6.44 4.48 5.44
N GLY A 62 7.22 3.88 6.35
CA GLY A 62 7.74 4.53 7.54
C GLY A 62 7.16 3.93 8.82
N THR A 63 7.11 4.73 9.87
CA THR A 63 6.47 4.37 11.14
C THR A 63 5.47 5.45 11.57
N THR A 64 4.44 5.07 12.30
CA THR A 64 3.59 6.02 13.04
C THR A 64 4.39 6.73 14.13
N ASP A 65 3.81 7.76 14.75
CA ASP A 65 4.43 8.45 15.90
C ASP A 65 4.66 7.49 17.09
N ASP A 66 3.83 6.46 17.23
CA ASP A 66 3.96 5.39 18.23
C ASP A 66 4.99 4.30 17.82
N GLY A 67 5.63 4.44 16.66
CA GLY A 67 6.66 3.53 16.17
C GLY A 67 6.11 2.28 15.44
N GLU A 68 4.82 2.24 15.13
CA GLU A 68 4.25 1.10 14.40
C GLU A 68 4.60 1.16 12.90
N PRO A 69 4.98 0.04 12.26
CA PRO A 69 5.21 -0.02 10.81
C PRO A 69 4.00 0.43 9.99
N ILE A 70 4.27 1.22 8.95
CA ILE A 70 3.30 1.59 7.92
C ILE A 70 3.58 0.80 6.65
N LEU A 71 2.61 0.03 6.17
CA LEU A 71 2.66 -0.65 4.87
C LEU A 71 1.94 0.21 3.84
N ARG A 72 2.68 0.63 2.81
CA ARG A 72 2.16 1.50 1.75
C ARG A 72 1.86 0.73 0.47
N TYR A 73 0.75 1.08 -0.16
CA TYR A 73 0.34 0.67 -1.50
C TYR A 73 0.18 1.91 -2.37
N GLU A 74 0.76 1.93 -3.55
CA GLU A 74 0.75 3.09 -4.44
C GLU A 74 0.20 2.68 -5.80
N ASP A 75 -0.78 3.38 -6.34
CA ASP A 75 -1.18 3.12 -7.73
C ASP A 75 -0.02 3.43 -8.70
N ALA A 76 -0.12 2.95 -9.94
CA ALA A 76 0.96 3.09 -10.90
C ALA A 76 1.37 4.56 -11.15
N ALA A 77 0.39 5.48 -11.14
CA ALA A 77 0.64 6.90 -11.36
C ALA A 77 1.35 7.56 -10.16
N SER A 78 0.92 7.26 -8.94
CA SER A 78 1.55 7.75 -7.70
C SER A 78 2.96 7.18 -7.56
N TYR A 79 3.14 5.88 -7.80
CA TYR A 79 4.44 5.23 -7.75
C TYR A 79 5.43 5.88 -8.72
N ALA A 80 5.00 6.16 -9.95
CA ALA A 80 5.83 6.83 -10.94
C ALA A 80 6.19 8.27 -10.55
N ALA A 81 5.26 9.00 -9.90
CA ALA A 81 5.51 10.36 -9.43
C ALA A 81 6.45 10.42 -8.21
N LEU A 82 6.38 9.44 -7.32
CA LEU A 82 7.18 9.36 -6.09
C LEU A 82 8.57 8.74 -6.30
N SER A 83 8.79 8.06 -7.43
CA SER A 83 10.06 7.39 -7.76
C SER A 83 11.06 8.28 -8.52
N GLN A 84 10.81 9.59 -8.63
CA GLN A 84 11.71 10.57 -9.27
C GLN A 84 12.57 11.32 -8.25
#